data_AF-A0A6B3S052-F1
#
_entry.id   AF-A0A6B3S052-F1
#
_cell.length_a   1.000
_cell.length_b   1.000
_cell.length_c   1.000
_cell.angle_alpha   90.00
_cell.angle_beta   90.00
_cell.angle_gamma   90.00
#
_symmetry.space_group_name_H-M   'P 1'
#
loop_
_entity.id
_entity.type
_entity.pdbx_description
1 polymer ?
#
loop_
_entity_poly.entity_id
_entity_poly.type
_entity_poly.pdbx_seq_one_letter_code
_entity_poly.pdbx_strand_id
1 'polypeptide(L)' 'MNRPLSLEGTQVWDLAQRLGGQLRILPGAVIGWDMGAALSLGRALGVPPLAMAEFLPPIEAVMVRKTNETLAAERG' A
#
# COMPACT_ATOMS: atom_id res chain seq x y z
N MET A 1 -8.70 -13.24 9.33
CA MET A 1 -7.82 -12.55 10.30
C MET A 1 -6.95 -11.59 9.49
N ASN A 2 -6.69 -10.36 9.96
CA ASN A 2 -6.26 -9.16 9.19
C ASN A 2 -7.41 -8.40 8.54
N ARG A 3 -8.28 -7.81 9.37
CA ARG A 3 -9.25 -6.81 8.92
C ARG A 3 -9.13 -5.58 9.81
N PRO A 4 -9.41 -4.38 9.29
CA PRO A 4 -9.46 -3.17 10.09
C PRO A 4 -10.45 -3.29 11.25
N LEU A 5 -10.10 -2.69 12.39
CA LEU A 5 -10.95 -2.65 13.59
C LEU A 5 -11.43 -1.23 13.92
N SER A 6 -11.06 -0.24 13.11
CA SER A 6 -11.50 1.15 13.20
C SER A 6 -11.95 1.68 11.83
N LEU A 7 -12.63 2.83 11.82
CA LEU A 7 -13.02 3.51 10.60
C LEU A 7 -11.78 3.94 9.80
N GLU A 8 -10.81 4.54 10.48
CA GLU A 8 -9.56 5.02 9.90
C GLU A 8 -8.78 3.87 9.26
N GLY A 9 -8.70 2.73 9.95
CA GLY A 9 -8.09 1.53 9.41
C GLY A 9 -8.83 1.01 8.17
N THR A 10 -10.17 1.11 8.16
CA THR A 10 -10.99 0.70 7.01
C THR A 10 -10.74 1.61 5.81
N GLN A 11 -10.68 2.92 6.03
CA GLN A 11 -10.40 3.90 5.00
C GLN A 11 -9.00 3.72 4.40
N VAL A 12 -7.98 3.52 5.23
CA VAL A 12 -6.62 3.28 4.74
C VAL A 12 -6.51 1.91 4.05
N TRP A 13 -7.22 0.90 4.53
CA TRP A 13 -7.26 -0.41 3.88
C TRP A 13 -7.90 -0.34 2.48
N ASP A 14 -9.05 0.34 2.34
CA ASP A 14 -9.66 0.58 1.02
C ASP A 14 -8.73 1.39 0.10
N LEU A 15 -8.08 2.44 0.62
CA LEU A 15 -7.08 3.20 -0.12
C LEU A 15 -5.95 2.30 -0.63
N ALA A 16 -5.34 1.49 0.24
CA ALA A 16 -4.23 0.59 -0.12
C ALA A 16 -4.61 -0.38 -1.25
N GLN A 17 -5.84 -0.91 -1.22
CA GLN A 17 -6.35 -1.81 -2.26
C GLN A 17 -6.45 -1.12 -3.64
N ARG A 18 -6.64 0.21 -3.67
CA ARG A 18 -6.71 1.00 -4.90
C ARG A 18 -5.32 1.38 -5.46
N LEU A 19 -4.25 1.22 -4.68
CA LEU A 19 -2.88 1.58 -5.09
C LEU A 19 -2.18 0.52 -5.92
N GLY A 20 -2.84 -0.58 -6.29
CA GLY A 20 -2.22 -1.66 -7.07
C GLY A 20 -1.61 -1.22 -8.40
N GLY A 21 -2.14 -0.15 -9.03
CA GLY A 21 -1.57 0.43 -10.24
C GLY A 21 -0.47 1.47 -10.03
N GLN A 22 -0.20 1.85 -8.77
CA GLN A 22 0.72 2.94 -8.41
C GLN A 22 2.01 2.38 -7.80
N LEU A 23 2.61 1.38 -8.45
CA LEU A 23 3.82 0.73 -7.96
C LEU A 23 5.08 1.42 -8.47
N ARG A 24 6.10 1.48 -7.60
CA ARG A 24 7.48 1.81 -7.97
C ARG A 24 8.25 0.51 -8.12
N ILE A 25 8.89 0.34 -9.27
CA ILE A 25 9.48 -0.92 -9.72
C ILE A 25 10.92 -0.69 -10.19
N LEU A 26 11.81 -1.60 -9.84
CA LEU A 26 13.14 -1.80 -10.41
C LEU A 26 13.15 -3.09 -11.24
N PRO A 27 14.17 -3.33 -12.10
CA PRO A 27 14.29 -4.59 -12.81
C PRO A 27 14.19 -5.79 -11.86
N GLY A 28 13.04 -6.44 -11.94
CA GLY A 28 12.72 -7.63 -11.17
C GLY A 28 12.37 -7.44 -9.69
N ALA A 29 12.09 -6.23 -9.21
CA ALA A 29 11.67 -6.00 -7.82
C ALA A 29 10.68 -4.83 -7.70
N VAL A 30 9.69 -4.95 -6.82
CA VAL A 30 8.88 -3.82 -6.35
C VAL A 30 9.58 -3.15 -5.18
N ILE A 31 9.64 -1.83 -5.17
CA ILE A 31 10.31 -1.04 -4.12
C ILE A 31 9.35 -0.18 -3.29
N GLY A 32 8.06 -0.15 -3.63
CA GLY A 32 7.04 0.57 -2.89
C GLY A 32 5.89 1.02 -3.76
N TRP A 33 5.00 1.83 -3.20
CA TRP A 33 4.04 2.62 -3.94
C TRP A 33 4.64 3.97 -4.34
N ASP A 34 4.02 4.63 -5.31
CA ASP A 34 4.13 6.07 -5.45
C ASP A 34 3.39 6.73 -4.29
N MET A 35 4.17 7.17 -3.28
CA MET A 35 3.61 7.80 -2.09
C MET A 35 2.92 9.13 -2.39
N GLY A 36 3.33 9.84 -3.45
CA GLY A 36 2.67 11.06 -3.90
C GLY A 36 1.27 10.78 -4.46
N ALA A 37 1.14 9.72 -5.26
CA ALA A 37 -0.15 9.23 -5.75
C ALA A 37 -1.03 8.71 -4.59
N ALA A 38 -0.44 8.00 -3.63
CA ALA A 38 -1.15 7.50 -2.45
C ALA A 38 -1.78 8.62 -1.62
N LEU A 39 -0.99 9.65 -1.29
CA LEU A 39 -1.47 10.81 -0.51
C LEU A 39 -2.49 11.64 -1.30
N SER A 40 -2.31 11.77 -2.62
CA SER A 40 -3.25 12.49 -3.49
C SER A 40 -4.61 11.79 -3.59
N LEU A 41 -4.60 10.46 -3.78
CA LEU A 41 -5.82 9.65 -3.80
C LEU A 41 -6.50 9.62 -2.44
N GLY A 42 -5.74 9.40 -1.36
CA GLY A 42 -6.28 9.40 -0.01
C GLY A 42 -6.94 10.72 0.36
N ARG A 43 -6.34 11.86 -0.03
CA ARG A 43 -6.99 13.18 0.11
C ARG A 43 -8.29 13.29 -0.69
N ALA A 44 -8.32 12.79 -1.93
CA ALA A 44 -9.52 12.82 -2.76
C ALA A 44 -10.66 11.93 -2.20
N LEU A 45 -10.32 10.85 -1.52
CA LEU A 45 -11.26 9.93 -0.85
C LEU A 45 -11.67 10.40 0.55
N GLY A 46 -11.11 11.50 1.06
CA GLY A 46 -11.39 12.01 2.41
C GLY A 46 -10.76 11.17 3.52
N VAL A 47 -9.69 10.44 3.25
CA VAL A 47 -8.96 9.67 4.27
C VAL A 47 -8.19 10.63 5.18
N PRO A 48 -8.28 10.50 6.51
CA PRO A 48 -7.57 11.38 7.44
C PRO A 48 -6.04 11.32 7.22
N PRO A 49 -5.34 12.46 7.09
CA PRO A 49 -3.89 12.48 6.85
C PRO A 49 -3.07 11.76 7.92
N LEU A 50 -3.47 11.88 9.19
CA LEU A 50 -2.80 11.17 10.30
C LEU A 50 -2.97 9.65 10.20
N ALA A 51 -4.16 9.18 9.81
CA ALA A 51 -4.39 7.76 9.58
C ALA A 51 -3.54 7.23 8.43
N MET A 52 -3.44 7.98 7.32
CA MET A 52 -2.54 7.62 6.22
C MET A 52 -1.09 7.53 6.66
N ALA A 53 -0.61 8.54 7.40
CA ALA A 53 0.78 8.60 7.87
C ALA A 53 1.12 7.43 8.81
N GLU A 54 0.18 7.02 9.66
CA GLU A 54 0.38 5.91 10.61
C GLU A 54 0.26 4.54 9.93
N PHE A 55 -0.74 4.35 9.08
CA PHE A 55 -1.12 3.02 8.61
C PHE A 55 -0.56 2.65 7.23
N LEU A 56 -0.34 3.59 6.30
CA LEU A 56 0.17 3.24 4.96
C LEU A 56 1.60 2.67 4.98
N PRO A 57 2.57 3.21 5.74
CA PRO A 57 3.94 2.69 5.72
C PRO A 57 4.09 1.21 6.09
N PRO A 58 3.49 0.69 7.19
CA PRO A 58 3.59 -0.73 7.49
C PRO A 58 2.86 -1.62 6.46
N ILE A 59 1.78 -1.13 5.84
CA ILE A 59 1.09 -1.88 4.76
C ILE A 59 1.98 -1.95 3.51
N GLU A 60 2.64 -0.85 3.13
CA GLU A 60 3.59 -0.81 2.02
C GLU A 60 4.72 -1.83 2.23
N ALA A 61 5.31 -1.87 3.43
CA ALA A 61 6.37 -2.81 3.75
C ALA A 61 5.93 -4.29 3.56
N VAL A 62 4.70 -4.62 3.98
CA VAL A 62 4.13 -5.96 3.78
C VAL A 62 3.87 -6.23 2.30
N MET A 63 3.31 -5.26 1.56
CA MET A 63 3.06 -5.36 0.13
C MET A 63 4.36 -5.60 -0.64
N VAL A 64 5.40 -4.77 -0.43
CA VAL A 64 6.71 -4.90 -1.07
C VAL A 64 7.30 -6.28 -0.82
N ARG A 65 7.32 -6.72 0.45
CA ARG A 65 7.86 -8.03 0.81
C ARG A 65 7.11 -9.15 0.09
N LYS A 66 5.78 -9.15 0.16
CA LYS A 66 4.95 -10.23 -0.40
C LYS A 66 5.02 -10.29 -1.93
N THR A 67 4.99 -9.14 -2.59
CA THR A 67 5.12 -9.11 -4.05
C THR A 67 6.50 -9.59 -4.50
N ASN A 68 7.57 -9.19 -3.80
CA ASN A 68 8.91 -9.67 -4.13
C ASN A 68 9.11 -11.18 -3.84
N GLU A 69 8.50 -11.71 -2.77
CA GLU A 69 8.46 -13.16 -2.52
C GLU A 69 7.81 -13.91 -3.69
N THR A 70 6.67 -13.42 -4.19
CA THR A 70 5.99 -14.00 -5.37
C THR A 70 6.87 -13.91 -6.62
N LEU A 71 7.45 -12.75 -6.91
CA LEU A 71 8.34 -12.56 -8.07
C LEU A 71 9.58 -13.46 -8.01
N ALA A 72 10.10 -13.75 -6.82
CA ALA A 72 11.21 -14.68 -6.64
C ALA A 72 10.78 -16.13 -6.89
N ALA A 73 9.60 -16.53 -6.41
CA ALA A 73 9.05 -17.86 -6.62
C ALA A 73 8.73 -18.16 -8.10
N GLU A 74 8.32 -17.15 -8.88
CA GLU A 74 8.06 -17.30 -10.32
C GLU A 74 9.32 -17.43 -11.18
N ARG A 75 10.50 -17.11 -10.62
CA ARG A 75 11.79 -17.17 -11.33
C ARG A 75 12.59 -18.45 -11.05
N GLY A 76 12.29 -19.15 -9.96
CA GLY A 76 12.92 -20.41 -9.57
C GLY A 76 12.22 -21.60 -10.19
#